data_AF-A0A1F6YJV1-F1
#
_entry.id   AF-A0A1F6YJV1-F1
#
_cell.length_a   1.000
_cell.length_b   1.000
_cell.length_c   1.000
_cell.angle_alpha   90.00
_cell.angle_beta   90.00
_cell.angle_gamma   90.00
#
_symmetry.space_group_name_H-M   'P 1'
#
loop_
_entity.id
_entity.type
_entity.pdbx_description
1 polymer ?
#
loop_
_entity_poly.entity_id
_entity_poly.type
_entity_poly.pdbx_seq_one_letter_code
_entity_poly.pdbx_strand_id
1 'polypeptide(L)' 'MFQNFLLRKMLRTQGVPEAQIDMFIKMMEKNPELFKTIATEVKAKIDAGADQQTASLEVMKKYEQELKKLV' A
#
# COMPACT_ATOMS: atom_id res chain seq x y z
N MET A 1 13.24 6.14 -6.28
CA MET A 1 13.35 7.62 -6.31
C MET A 1 12.24 8.28 -7.16
N PHE A 2 12.23 8.16 -8.49
CA PHE A 2 11.23 8.86 -9.35
C PHE A 2 9.79 8.29 -9.22
N GLN A 3 9.64 6.98 -9.07
CA GLN A 3 8.35 6.33 -8.83
C GLN A 3 7.70 6.75 -7.50
N ASN A 4 8.50 6.98 -6.45
CA ASN A 4 8.01 7.44 -5.14
C ASN A 4 7.38 8.84 -5.21
N PHE A 5 7.88 9.71 -6.10
CA PHE A 5 7.35 11.06 -6.25
C PHE A 5 5.98 11.07 -6.94
N LEU A 6 5.82 10.29 -8.01
CA LEU A 6 4.54 10.15 -8.72
C LEU A 6 3.49 9.46 -7.84
N LEU A 7 3.87 8.41 -7.11
CA LEU A 7 2.99 7.70 -6.19
C LEU A 7 2.56 8.61 -5.03
N ARG A 8 3.49 9.39 -4.44
CA ARG A 8 3.16 10.42 -3.43
C ARG A 8 2.15 11.42 -3.93
N LYS A 9 2.36 11.95 -5.14
CA LYS A 9 1.47 12.96 -5.73
C LYS A 9 0.06 12.38 -5.94
N MET A 10 -0.04 11.16 -6.46
CA MET A 10 -1.31 10.46 -6.64
C MET A 10 -2.04 10.20 -5.30
N LEU A 11 -1.33 9.69 -4.29
CA LEU A 11 -1.92 9.39 -2.99
C LEU A 11 -2.36 10.65 -2.25
N ARG A 12 -1.58 11.74 -2.32
CA ARG A 12 -2.00 13.07 -1.81
C ARG A 12 -3.26 13.57 -2.50
N THR A 13 -3.38 13.40 -3.83
CA THR A 13 -4.59 13.80 -4.55
C THR A 13 -5.82 12.94 -4.20
N GLN A 14 -5.61 11.71 -3.70
CA GLN A 14 -6.68 10.87 -3.15
C GLN A 14 -6.97 11.13 -1.66
N GLY A 15 -6.38 12.19 -1.08
CA GLY A 15 -6.63 12.60 0.30
C GLY A 15 -5.88 11.78 1.35
N VAL A 16 -4.90 10.95 0.94
CA VAL A 16 -4.09 10.17 1.88
C VAL A 16 -3.08 11.10 2.58
N PRO A 17 -3.03 11.13 3.92
CA PRO A 17 -2.08 11.95 4.68
C PRO A 17 -0.63 11.60 4.35
N GLU A 18 0.25 12.61 4.32
CA GLU A 18 1.68 12.40 4.03
C GLU A 18 2.34 11.37 4.95
N ALA A 19 1.99 11.37 6.23
CA ALA A 19 2.50 10.40 7.19
C ALA A 19 2.18 8.95 6.81
N GLN A 20 1.01 8.69 6.22
CA GLN A 20 0.67 7.36 5.70
C GLN A 20 1.45 7.03 4.44
N ILE A 21 1.70 8.01 3.57
CA ILE A 21 2.48 7.79 2.35
C ILE A 21 3.95 7.49 2.67
N ASP A 22 4.52 8.23 3.62
CA ASP A 22 5.87 7.99 4.15
C ASP A 22 5.99 6.62 4.80
N MET A 23 4.97 6.23 5.58
CA MET A 23 4.89 4.90 6.16
C MET A 23 4.83 3.81 5.08
N PHE A 24 4.03 4.01 4.03
CA PHE A 24 3.95 3.10 2.87
C PHE A 24 5.30 2.88 2.20
N ILE A 25 6.03 3.97 1.94
CA ILE A 25 7.34 3.92 1.28
C ILE A 25 8.37 3.23 2.17
N LYS A 26 8.42 3.56 3.47
CA LYS A 26 9.33 2.91 4.42
C LYS A 26 9.06 1.42 4.58
N MET A 27 7.79 1.01 4.58
CA MET A 27 7.43 -0.41 4.66
C MET A 27 7.86 -1.18 3.41
N MET A 28 7.74 -0.57 2.23
CA MET A 28 8.24 -1.14 0.98
C MET A 28 9.77 -1.27 0.95
N GLU A 29 10.50 -0.33 1.56
CA GLU A 29 11.96 -0.41 1.71
C GLU A 29 12.40 -1.47 2.74
N LYS A 30 11.65 -1.63 3.84
CA LYS A 30 11.96 -2.62 4.89
C LYS A 30 11.62 -4.06 4.49
N ASN A 31 10.51 -4.28 3.78
CA ASN A 31 10.12 -5.61 3.32
C ASN A 31 9.48 -5.56 1.93
N PRO A 32 10.30 -5.59 0.86
CA PRO A 32 9.81 -5.54 -0.51
C PRO A 32 8.99 -6.77 -0.92
N GLU A 33 9.24 -7.94 -0.31
CA GLU A 33 8.48 -9.17 -0.58
C GLU A 33 7.05 -9.10 -0.05
N LEU A 34 6.89 -8.59 1.18
CA LEU A 34 5.58 -8.31 1.75
C LEU A 34 4.79 -7.34 0.86
N PHE A 35 5.45 -6.29 0.36
CA PHE A 35 4.80 -5.31 -0.50
C PHE A 35 4.38 -5.90 -1.85
N LYS A 36 5.24 -6.74 -2.45
CA LYS A 36 4.92 -7.47 -3.69
C LYS A 36 3.71 -8.39 -3.49
N THR A 37 3.64 -9.05 -2.33
CA THR A 37 2.50 -9.90 -1.95
C THR A 37 1.23 -9.07 -1.79
N ILE A 38 1.29 -7.95 -1.05
CA ILE A 38 0.18 -7.01 -0.89
C ILE A 38 -0.31 -6.51 -2.25
N ALA A 39 0.58 -6.05 -3.13
CA ALA A 39 0.22 -5.56 -4.45
C ALA A 39 -0.45 -6.63 -5.32
N THR A 40 0.02 -7.88 -5.23
CA THR A 40 -0.57 -9.03 -5.93
C THR A 40 -1.96 -9.33 -5.41
N GLU A 41 -2.17 -9.34 -4.09
CA GLU A 41 -3.49 -9.58 -3.49
C GLU A 41 -4.47 -8.43 -3.77
N VAL A 42 -4.03 -7.18 -3.69
CA VAL A 42 -4.87 -6.02 -4.03
C VAL A 42 -5.31 -6.11 -5.48
N LYS A 43 -4.38 -6.41 -6.39
CA LYS A 43 -4.69 -6.59 -7.81
C LYS A 43 -5.66 -7.75 -8.04
N ALA A 44 -5.44 -8.90 -7.38
CA ALA A 44 -6.35 -10.04 -7.47
C ALA A 44 -7.77 -9.69 -6.99
N LYS A 45 -7.92 -8.87 -5.94
CA LYS A 45 -9.22 -8.40 -5.45
C LYS A 45 -9.88 -7.40 -6.41
N ILE A 46 -9.11 -6.49 -7.00
CA ILE A 46 -9.62 -5.57 -8.02
C ILE A 46 -10.08 -6.35 -9.26
N ASP A 47 -9.28 -7.32 -9.71
CA ASP A 47 -9.60 -8.19 -10.84
C ASP A 47 -10.84 -9.08 -10.53
N ALA A 48 -11.09 -9.38 -9.25
CA ALA A 48 -12.32 -10.05 -8.77
C ALA A 48 -13.53 -9.12 -8.65
N GLY A 49 -13.40 -7.82 -8.96
CA GLY A 49 -14.49 -6.85 -8.98
C GLY A 49 -14.61 -5.99 -7.71
N ALA A 50 -13.65 -6.05 -6.78
CA ALA A 50 -13.63 -5.15 -5.63
C ALA A 50 -13.14 -3.75 -6.01
N ASP A 51 -13.69 -2.73 -5.36
CA ASP A 51 -13.19 -1.36 -5.51
C ASP A 51 -11.73 -1.27 -5.02
N GLN A 52 -10.89 -0.52 -5.74
CA GLN A 52 -9.47 -0.35 -5.42
C GLN A 52 -9.25 0.09 -3.98
N GLN A 53 -10.10 0.97 -3.45
CA GLN A 53 -9.96 1.46 -2.09
C GLN A 53 -10.29 0.36 -1.08
N THR A 54 -11.36 -0.40 -1.31
CA THR A 54 -11.78 -1.54 -0.47
C THR A 54 -10.76 -2.67 -0.50
N ALA A 55 -10.30 -3.07 -1.69
CA ALA A 55 -9.28 -4.10 -1.86
C ALA A 55 -7.99 -3.73 -1.12
N SER A 56 -7.54 -2.48 -1.28
CA SER A 56 -6.35 -1.98 -0.60
C SER A 56 -6.51 -2.02 0.92
N LEU A 57 -7.66 -1.56 1.44
CA LEU A 57 -7.91 -1.51 2.89
C LEU A 57 -8.00 -2.91 3.50
N GLU A 58 -8.65 -3.86 2.83
CA GLU A 58 -8.74 -5.24 3.30
C GLU A 58 -7.38 -5.94 3.32
N VAL A 59 -6.57 -5.78 2.29
CA VAL A 59 -5.23 -6.39 2.23
C VAL A 59 -4.30 -5.72 3.23
N MET A 60 -4.31 -4.39 3.34
CA MET A 60 -3.55 -3.69 4.39
C MET A 60 -3.96 -4.15 5.80
N LYS A 61 -5.25 -4.38 6.04
CA LYS A 61 -5.75 -4.88 7.33
C LYS A 61 -5.32 -6.32 7.59
N LYS A 62 -5.32 -7.18 6.56
CA LYS A 62 -4.80 -8.55 6.63
C LYS A 62 -3.33 -8.58 7.02
N TYR A 63 -2.53 -7.69 6.42
CA TYR A 63 -1.10 -7.57 6.71
C TYR A 63 -0.77 -6.57 7.82
N GLU A 64 -1.78 -6.00 8.51
CA GLU A 64 -1.57 -4.94 9.51
C GLU A 64 -0.60 -5.38 10.61
N GLN A 65 -0.69 -6.63 11.06
CA GLN A 65 0.22 -7.17 12.07
C GLN A 65 1.67 -7.29 11.56
N GLU A 66 1.87 -7.67 10.31
CA GLU A 66 3.21 -7.74 9.71
C GLU A 66 3.76 -6.34 9.46
N LEU A 67 2.93 -5.42 8.96
CA LEU A 67 3.27 -4.01 8.79
C LEU A 67 3.62 -3.36 10.13
N LYS A 68 2.90 -3.68 11.22
CA LYS A 68 3.21 -3.20 12.58
C LYS A 68 4.53 -3.74 13.11
N LYS A 69 4.93 -4.97 12.76
CA LYS A 69 6.26 -5.51 13.12
C LYS A 69 7.40 -4.80 12.37
N LEU A 70 7.09 -4.17 11.25
CA LEU A 70 8.04 -3.43 10.43
C LEU A 70 8.13 -1.95 10.79
N VAL A 71 7.22 -1.39 11.60
CA VAL A 71 7.30 0.01 12.04
C VAL A 71 8.27 0.15 13.20
#